data_AF-A0AAN8XP17-F1
#
_entry.id   AF-A0AAN8XP17-F1
#
_cell.length_a   1.000
_cell.length_b   1.000
_cell.length_c   1.000
_cell.angle_alpha   90.00
_cell.angle_beta   90.00
_cell.angle_gamma   90.00
#
_symmetry.space_group_name_H-M   'P 1'
#
loop_
_entity.id
_entity.type
_entity.pdbx_description
1 polymer ?
#
loop_
_entity_poly.entity_id
_entity_poly.type
_entity_poly.pdbx_seq_one_letter_code
_entity_poly.pdbx_strand_id
1 'polypeptide(L)'
;MDVDSYGMTPLLAASVTGHTHIVEYLISRTDLISRKDKIDALELLGATYVDKKRDMLGALRFWKMAMNERYDSSGIMIYPKPVQQSPIAAYENSIEVMTLNQLEEIISDPDEMRMQALLVRERILGPAHPDTSYYIRYRGAVYADTGNFDRCITLWMYALDMQQKILEPLSPMTQSSFVSFAELFSFMMSEAKNRGRRVPVVNFCDMMRVFEKCMREVEIGMSQLNKVNGCGSIIASGGERDTTYFHRTLVITMHLVCLLTKLGPGLSALQRFAMRKAVYELVRLNPRGSGGVTPLHLACSRDSSATVGRFPICTFPSMEVVNLLLEVGADPCATDHQGNTPLHTLASNKQCRGDILNALLSAGAHLDTLNRSGQSFGSLRFSRGQRIHQLINPLHHTTLQCLAAATIRRHGISYGSILPPRLSRFVDHH
;
A
#
# COMPACT_ATOMS: atom_id res chain seq x y z
N MET A 1 36.33 -5.43 4.82
CA MET A 1 35.76 -4.74 3.65
C MET A 1 34.75 -3.74 4.14
N ASP A 2 34.66 -2.57 3.51
CA ASP A 2 33.59 -1.62 3.81
C ASP A 2 32.23 -2.23 3.45
N VAL A 3 31.22 -1.90 4.25
CA VAL A 3 29.83 -2.32 4.07
C VAL A 3 28.97 -1.12 3.73
N ASP A 4 27.92 -1.33 2.94
CA ASP A 4 26.94 -0.29 2.64
C ASP A 4 25.95 -0.05 3.81
N SER A 5 24.92 0.78 3.58
CA SER A 5 23.87 1.08 4.56
C SER A 5 23.06 -0.15 5.02
N TYR A 6 23.09 -1.24 4.26
CA TYR A 6 22.40 -2.50 4.56
C TYR A 6 23.35 -3.58 5.10
N GLY A 7 24.63 -3.26 5.34
CA GLY A 7 25.63 -4.23 5.77
C GLY A 7 26.20 -5.09 4.64
N MET A 8 26.00 -4.70 3.38
CA MET A 8 26.42 -5.48 2.22
C MET A 8 27.87 -5.22 1.86
N THR A 9 28.65 -6.29 1.80
CA THR A 9 29.99 -6.26 1.18
C THR A 9 29.87 -6.35 -0.33
N PRO A 10 30.91 -5.94 -1.11
CA PRO A 10 30.93 -6.14 -2.56
C PRO A 10 30.71 -7.60 -2.98
N LEU A 11 31.17 -8.55 -2.16
CA LEU A 11 30.95 -9.98 -2.35
C LEU A 11 29.45 -10.33 -2.25
N LEU A 12 28.78 -9.92 -1.17
CA LEU A 12 27.36 -10.19 -0.99
C LEU A 12 26.51 -9.47 -2.05
N ALA A 13 26.86 -8.24 -2.41
CA ALA A 13 26.19 -7.51 -3.50
C ALA A 13 26.29 -8.24 -4.85
N ALA A 14 27.45 -8.83 -5.15
CA ALA A 14 27.63 -9.67 -6.34
C ALA A 14 26.78 -10.95 -6.28
N SER A 15 26.63 -11.56 -5.10
CA SER A 15 25.77 -12.73 -4.89
C SER A 15 24.27 -12.41 -5.02
N VAL A 16 23.82 -11.26 -4.52
CA VAL A 16 22.42 -10.78 -4.68
C VAL A 16 22.09 -10.52 -6.15
N THR A 17 23.00 -9.87 -6.86
CA THR A 17 22.79 -9.52 -8.28
C THR A 17 22.95 -10.73 -9.21
N GLY A 18 23.71 -11.74 -8.80
CA GLY A 18 23.94 -12.99 -9.53
C GLY A 18 25.12 -12.97 -10.49
N HIS A 19 26.11 -12.10 -10.24
CA HIS A 19 27.33 -11.95 -11.05
C HIS A 19 28.41 -12.96 -10.62
N THR A 20 28.34 -14.16 -11.21
CA THR A 20 29.21 -15.29 -10.82
C THR A 20 30.69 -15.02 -10.97
N HIS A 21 31.12 -14.38 -12.05
CA HIS A 21 32.53 -14.06 -12.31
C HIS A 21 33.14 -13.19 -11.21
N ILE A 22 32.36 -12.25 -10.64
CA ILE A 22 32.80 -11.41 -9.52
C ILE A 22 32.90 -12.25 -8.25
N VAL A 23 31.90 -13.08 -7.97
CA VAL A 23 31.88 -13.95 -6.79
C VAL A 23 33.04 -14.93 -6.81
N GLU A 24 33.29 -15.61 -7.93
CA GLU A 24 34.42 -16.53 -8.12
C GLU A 24 35.76 -15.84 -7.93
N TYR A 25 35.92 -14.64 -8.53
CA TYR A 25 37.13 -13.84 -8.38
C TYR A 25 37.38 -13.44 -6.93
N LEU A 26 36.36 -12.93 -6.24
CA LEU A 26 36.48 -12.50 -4.86
C LEU A 26 36.75 -13.70 -3.94
N ILE A 27 36.03 -14.81 -4.11
CA ILE A 27 36.22 -16.03 -3.31
C ILE A 27 37.62 -16.64 -3.49
N SER A 28 38.27 -16.45 -4.64
CA SER A 28 39.64 -16.92 -4.88
C SER A 28 40.69 -16.18 -4.03
N ARG A 29 40.35 -14.98 -3.51
CA ARG A 29 41.20 -14.13 -2.68
C ARG A 29 41.07 -14.50 -1.20
N THR A 30 41.75 -15.57 -0.80
CA THR A 30 41.79 -16.04 0.60
C THR A 30 42.49 -15.05 1.56
N ASP A 31 43.21 -14.08 1.02
CA ASP A 31 43.83 -12.96 1.73
C ASP A 31 42.81 -11.92 2.22
N LEU A 32 41.64 -11.80 1.58
CA LEU A 32 40.67 -10.73 1.84
C LEU A 32 39.34 -11.21 2.43
N ILE A 33 38.98 -12.49 2.25
CA ILE A 33 37.65 -13.01 2.52
C ILE A 33 37.70 -14.13 3.55
N SER A 34 36.90 -14.02 4.61
CA SER A 34 36.81 -15.07 5.60
C SER A 34 36.10 -16.30 5.03
N ARG A 35 36.41 -17.48 5.58
CA ARG A 35 35.73 -18.72 5.19
C ARG A 35 34.22 -18.64 5.38
N LYS A 36 33.77 -17.91 6.41
CA LYS A 36 32.35 -17.63 6.66
C LYS A 36 31.73 -16.77 5.55
N ASP A 37 32.36 -15.67 5.17
CA ASP A 37 31.85 -14.78 4.11
C ASP A 37 31.76 -15.52 2.75
N LYS A 38 32.72 -16.42 2.48
CA LYS A 38 32.68 -17.32 1.32
C LYS A 38 31.45 -18.23 1.34
N ILE A 39 31.17 -18.86 2.48
CA ILE A 39 30.00 -19.74 2.66
C ILE A 39 28.71 -18.95 2.43
N ASP A 40 28.54 -17.82 3.12
CA ASP A 40 27.33 -17.00 3.01
C ASP A 40 27.14 -16.47 1.57
N ALA A 41 28.23 -16.04 0.90
CA ALA A 41 28.16 -15.60 -0.48
C ALA A 41 27.74 -16.70 -1.47
N LEU A 42 28.23 -17.93 -1.29
CA LEU A 42 27.85 -19.09 -2.14
C LEU A 42 26.41 -19.53 -1.89
N GLU A 43 25.96 -19.56 -0.62
CA GLU A 43 24.58 -19.89 -0.27
C GLU A 43 23.60 -18.88 -0.85
N LEU A 44 23.89 -17.59 -0.69
CA LEU A 44 23.10 -16.50 -1.23
C LEU A 44 23.10 -16.48 -2.76
N LEU A 45 24.24 -16.77 -3.39
CA LEU A 45 24.32 -16.90 -4.85
C LEU A 45 23.43 -18.05 -5.34
N GLY A 46 23.44 -19.19 -4.64
CA GLY A 46 22.52 -20.29 -4.92
C GLY A 46 21.05 -19.88 -4.80
N ALA A 47 20.68 -19.14 -3.76
CA ALA A 47 19.33 -18.60 -3.61
C ALA A 47 18.95 -17.63 -4.76
N THR A 48 19.90 -16.82 -5.24
CA THR A 48 19.69 -15.94 -6.42
C THR A 48 19.50 -16.75 -7.70
N TYR A 49 20.18 -17.90 -7.84
CA TYR A 49 19.99 -18.80 -8.96
C TYR A 49 18.59 -19.42 -8.99
N VAL A 50 18.05 -19.80 -7.82
CA VAL A 50 16.67 -20.31 -7.69
C VAL A 50 15.64 -19.25 -8.08
N ASP A 51 15.72 -18.06 -7.50
CA ASP A 51 14.66 -17.05 -7.64
C ASP A 51 14.77 -16.23 -8.93
N LYS A 52 15.98 -15.76 -9.26
CA LYS A 52 16.21 -14.82 -10.38
C LYS A 52 16.53 -15.53 -11.69
N LYS A 53 17.42 -16.53 -11.66
CA LYS A 53 17.84 -17.26 -12.88
C LYS A 53 16.96 -18.46 -13.21
N ARG A 54 16.13 -18.92 -12.26
CA ARG A 54 15.31 -20.12 -12.38
C ARG A 54 16.13 -21.37 -12.71
N ASP A 55 17.38 -21.41 -12.24
CA ASP A 55 18.33 -22.50 -12.46
C ASP A 55 18.60 -23.24 -11.14
N MET A 56 17.85 -24.33 -10.94
CA MET A 56 17.94 -25.16 -9.75
C MET A 56 19.26 -25.96 -9.71
N LEU A 57 19.75 -26.42 -10.87
CA LEU A 57 20.98 -27.22 -10.94
C LEU A 57 22.21 -26.36 -10.60
N GLY A 58 22.26 -25.14 -11.13
CA GLY A 58 23.28 -24.15 -10.78
C GLY A 58 23.23 -23.77 -9.30
N ALA A 59 22.04 -23.55 -8.74
CA ALA A 59 21.87 -23.29 -7.32
C ALA A 59 22.44 -24.41 -6.44
N LEU A 60 22.11 -25.66 -6.79
CA LEU A 60 22.57 -26.83 -6.04
C LEU A 60 24.09 -26.97 -6.06
N ARG A 61 24.75 -26.65 -7.19
CA ARG A 61 26.22 -26.65 -7.27
C ARG A 61 26.83 -25.69 -6.27
N PHE A 62 26.32 -24.47 -6.18
CA PHE A 62 26.81 -23.49 -5.21
C PHE A 62 26.51 -23.90 -3.77
N TRP A 63 25.34 -24.48 -3.49
CA TRP A 63 25.02 -24.99 -2.16
C TRP A 63 25.88 -26.19 -1.77
N LYS A 64 26.21 -27.12 -2.69
CA LYS A 64 27.19 -28.19 -2.44
C LYS A 64 28.57 -27.63 -2.12
N MET A 65 29.03 -26.64 -2.88
CA MET A 65 30.31 -25.96 -2.62
C MET A 65 30.32 -25.29 -1.24
N ALA A 66 29.26 -24.56 -0.89
CA ALA A 66 29.15 -23.92 0.42
C ALA A 66 29.09 -24.93 1.56
N MET A 67 28.35 -26.03 1.36
CA MET A 67 28.24 -27.10 2.35
C MET A 67 29.59 -27.77 2.59
N ASN A 68 30.35 -28.09 1.54
CA ASN A 68 31.71 -28.63 1.69
C ASN A 68 32.63 -27.67 2.46
N GLU A 69 32.47 -26.36 2.26
CA GLU A 69 33.22 -25.36 3.02
C GLU A 69 32.84 -25.28 4.50
N ARG A 70 31.64 -25.76 4.91
CA ARG A 70 31.24 -25.82 6.32
C ARG A 70 31.89 -26.98 7.09
N TYR A 71 32.30 -28.04 6.40
CA TYR A 71 32.97 -29.20 7.00
C TYR A 71 34.49 -29.10 6.87
N ASP A 72 35.21 -29.67 7.82
CA ASP A 72 36.66 -29.85 7.71
C ASP A 72 37.01 -31.14 6.95
N SER A 73 38.30 -31.30 6.63
CA SER A 73 38.91 -32.53 6.11
C SER A 73 38.65 -33.78 6.98
N SER A 74 38.34 -33.58 8.26
CA SER A 74 37.99 -34.62 9.23
C SER A 74 36.48 -34.93 9.30
N GLY A 75 35.64 -34.22 8.53
CA GLY A 75 34.18 -34.40 8.53
C GLY A 75 33.44 -33.71 9.68
N ILE A 76 34.13 -32.91 10.50
CA ILE A 76 33.51 -32.12 11.57
C ILE A 76 32.99 -30.79 11.00
N MET A 77 31.75 -30.42 11.32
CA MET A 77 31.17 -29.14 10.91
C MET A 77 31.75 -28.00 11.75
N ILE A 78 32.60 -27.15 11.14
CA ILE A 78 33.24 -26.00 11.82
C ILE A 78 32.28 -24.81 11.88
N TYR A 79 31.47 -24.63 10.83
CA TYR A 79 30.52 -23.53 10.72
C TYR A 79 29.08 -24.04 10.71
N PRO A 80 28.46 -24.26 11.89
CA PRO A 80 27.05 -24.64 11.97
C PRO A 80 26.16 -23.55 11.38
N LYS A 81 25.08 -23.97 10.71
CA LYS A 81 24.00 -23.03 10.40
C LYS A 81 23.31 -22.61 11.69
N PRO A 82 22.91 -21.34 11.83
CA PRO A 82 22.19 -20.89 13.00
C PRO A 82 20.85 -21.62 13.09
N VAL A 83 20.54 -22.12 14.28
CA VAL A 83 19.26 -22.80 14.55
C VAL A 83 18.16 -21.75 14.48
N GLN A 84 17.18 -21.93 13.59
CA GLN A 84 15.97 -21.12 13.60
C GLN A 84 15.21 -21.37 14.91
N GLN A 85 14.95 -20.31 15.67
CA GLN A 85 14.27 -20.39 16.96
C GLN A 85 12.82 -20.88 16.83
N SER A 86 12.18 -20.62 15.69
CA SER A 86 10.85 -21.13 15.35
C SER A 86 10.70 -21.29 13.85
N PRO A 87 10.11 -22.39 13.36
CA PRO A 87 9.83 -22.55 11.95
C PRO A 87 8.82 -21.49 11.48
N ILE A 88 9.04 -21.00 10.25
CA ILE A 88 8.20 -19.98 9.65
C ILE A 88 7.03 -20.67 8.95
N ALA A 89 5.81 -20.52 9.47
CA ALA A 89 4.62 -21.15 8.90
C ALA A 89 4.37 -20.79 7.42
N ALA A 90 4.74 -19.58 7.01
CA ALA A 90 4.64 -19.15 5.61
C ALA A 90 5.56 -19.95 4.67
N TYR A 91 6.68 -20.45 5.19
CA TYR A 91 7.63 -21.30 4.48
C TYR A 91 7.38 -22.79 4.75
N GLU A 92 6.13 -23.19 5.01
CA GLU A 92 5.75 -24.60 5.27
C GLU A 92 6.48 -25.25 6.45
N ASN A 93 7.02 -24.43 7.36
CA ASN A 93 7.89 -24.87 8.43
C ASN A 93 9.17 -25.58 7.96
N SER A 94 9.59 -25.34 6.70
CA SER A 94 10.85 -25.81 6.17
C SER A 94 12.01 -25.27 7.00
N ILE A 95 13.03 -26.11 7.17
CA ILE A 95 14.25 -25.80 7.92
C ILE A 95 15.42 -25.89 6.95
N GLU A 96 16.43 -25.03 7.13
CA GLU A 96 17.59 -25.07 6.26
C GLU A 96 18.31 -26.42 6.30
N VAL A 97 18.71 -26.90 5.13
CA VAL A 97 19.51 -28.13 5.03
C VAL A 97 20.81 -28.03 5.79
N MET A 98 21.13 -29.10 6.52
CA MET A 98 22.32 -29.19 7.38
C MET A 98 23.37 -30.15 6.81
N THR A 99 22.96 -31.12 5.98
CA THR A 99 23.85 -32.17 5.47
C THR A 99 23.84 -32.25 3.95
N LEU A 100 24.90 -32.84 3.39
CA LEU A 100 25.00 -33.09 1.95
C LEU A 100 23.92 -34.06 1.45
N ASN A 101 23.56 -35.07 2.25
CA ASN A 101 22.52 -36.04 1.87
C ASN A 101 21.15 -35.36 1.73
N GLN A 102 20.77 -34.51 2.70
CA GLN A 102 19.52 -33.73 2.62
C GLN A 102 19.50 -32.83 1.37
N LEU A 103 20.65 -32.26 1.01
CA LEU A 103 20.78 -31.42 -0.16
C LEU A 103 20.59 -32.21 -1.46
N GLU A 104 20.94 -33.50 -1.50
CA GLU A 104 20.65 -34.38 -2.64
C GLU A 104 19.19 -34.79 -2.73
N GLU A 105 18.50 -34.97 -1.61
CA GLU A 105 17.06 -35.27 -1.59
C GLU A 105 16.22 -34.11 -2.14
N ILE A 106 16.62 -32.87 -1.84
CA ILE A 106 15.88 -31.66 -2.23
C ILE A 106 15.87 -31.43 -3.75
N ILE A 107 16.78 -32.04 -4.54
CA ILE A 107 16.75 -31.90 -6.00
C ILE A 107 15.44 -32.44 -6.61
N SER A 108 14.83 -33.42 -5.95
CA SER A 108 13.58 -34.03 -6.39
C SER A 108 12.36 -33.17 -6.07
N ASP A 109 12.50 -32.18 -5.18
CA ASP A 109 11.43 -31.28 -4.76
C ASP A 109 11.77 -29.80 -5.07
N PRO A 110 11.29 -29.28 -6.21
CA PRO A 110 11.48 -27.88 -6.57
C PRO A 110 10.82 -26.89 -5.62
N ASP A 111 9.78 -27.26 -4.87
CA ASP A 111 9.11 -26.37 -3.91
C ASP A 111 9.96 -26.22 -2.65
N GLU A 112 10.55 -27.32 -2.16
CA GLU A 112 11.48 -27.26 -1.05
C GLU A 112 12.72 -26.43 -1.41
N MET A 113 13.28 -26.57 -2.62
CA MET A 113 14.36 -25.68 -3.10
C MET A 113 14.00 -24.20 -3.04
N ARG A 114 12.73 -23.86 -3.31
CA ARG A 114 12.26 -22.47 -3.26
C ARG A 114 12.17 -21.97 -1.82
N MET A 115 11.70 -22.80 -0.89
CA MET A 115 11.68 -22.45 0.53
C MET A 115 13.10 -22.28 1.09
N GLN A 116 14.03 -23.16 0.71
CA GLN A 116 15.46 -23.03 1.06
C GLN A 116 16.04 -21.68 0.60
N ALA A 117 15.73 -21.24 -0.61
CA ALA A 117 16.21 -19.95 -1.12
C ALA A 117 15.68 -18.75 -0.31
N LEU A 118 14.43 -18.81 0.18
CA LEU A 118 13.86 -17.77 1.04
C LEU A 118 14.51 -17.76 2.43
N LEU A 119 14.68 -18.93 3.03
CA LEU A 119 15.33 -19.11 4.34
C LEU A 119 16.76 -18.55 4.32
N VAL A 120 17.56 -18.95 3.32
CA VAL A 120 18.94 -18.50 3.14
C VAL A 120 19.01 -16.99 2.99
N ARG A 121 18.11 -16.40 2.20
CA ARG A 121 18.11 -14.96 1.97
C ARG A 121 17.73 -14.18 3.22
N GLU A 122 16.71 -14.63 3.94
CA GLU A 122 16.29 -13.99 5.18
C GLU A 122 17.37 -14.08 6.27
N ARG A 123 18.10 -15.20 6.34
CA ARG A 123 19.24 -15.36 7.27
C ARG A 123 20.41 -14.44 6.94
N ILE A 124 20.80 -14.35 5.66
CA ILE A 124 22.04 -13.66 5.25
C ILE A 124 21.82 -12.16 5.09
N LEU A 125 20.76 -11.75 4.38
CA LEU A 125 20.46 -10.34 4.15
C LEU A 125 19.71 -9.70 5.32
N GLY A 126 19.03 -10.52 6.12
CA GLY A 126 18.13 -10.03 7.14
C GLY A 126 16.80 -9.49 6.57
N PRO A 127 15.86 -9.20 7.47
CA PRO A 127 14.51 -8.78 7.09
C PRO A 127 14.40 -7.30 6.70
N ALA A 128 15.41 -6.47 7.01
CA ALA A 128 15.44 -5.06 6.63
C ALA A 128 15.84 -4.84 5.15
N HIS A 129 16.54 -5.80 4.53
CA HIS A 129 17.02 -5.67 3.16
C HIS A 129 15.87 -5.77 2.14
N PRO A 130 15.82 -4.90 1.10
CA PRO A 130 14.73 -4.86 0.13
C PRO A 130 14.46 -6.19 -0.57
N ASP A 131 15.52 -6.87 -1.01
CA ASP A 131 15.42 -8.15 -1.72
C ASP A 131 14.75 -9.26 -0.91
N THR A 132 14.86 -9.27 0.43
CA THR A 132 14.21 -10.30 1.26
C THR A 132 12.69 -10.24 1.07
N SER A 133 12.08 -9.09 1.32
CA SER A 133 10.64 -8.90 1.11
C SER A 133 10.21 -8.96 -0.36
N TYR A 134 11.09 -8.56 -1.29
CA TYR A 134 10.83 -8.63 -2.72
C TYR A 134 10.72 -10.08 -3.20
N TYR A 135 11.67 -10.95 -2.86
CA TYR A 135 11.66 -12.33 -3.34
C TYR A 135 10.58 -13.19 -2.67
N ILE A 136 10.21 -12.91 -1.41
CA ILE A 136 9.02 -13.52 -0.80
C ILE A 136 7.77 -13.15 -1.60
N ARG A 137 7.62 -11.87 -1.97
CA ARG A 137 6.50 -11.43 -2.81
C ARG A 137 6.55 -12.02 -4.21
N TYR A 138 7.72 -12.05 -4.84
CA TYR A 138 7.91 -12.66 -6.15
C TYR A 138 7.50 -14.14 -6.12
N ARG A 139 7.92 -14.89 -5.10
CA ARG A 139 7.55 -16.30 -4.93
C ARG A 139 6.04 -16.46 -4.77
N GLY A 140 5.40 -15.60 -3.98
CA GLY A 140 3.94 -15.55 -3.88
C GLY A 140 3.26 -15.30 -5.24
N ALA A 141 3.78 -14.37 -6.05
CA ALA A 141 3.25 -14.10 -7.38
C ALA A 141 3.36 -15.32 -8.30
N VAL A 142 4.49 -16.04 -8.26
CA VAL A 142 4.67 -17.30 -9.01
C VAL A 142 3.63 -18.35 -8.61
N TYR A 143 3.27 -18.45 -7.32
CA TYR A 143 2.19 -19.34 -6.88
C TYR A 143 0.81 -18.84 -7.34
N ALA A 144 0.56 -17.54 -7.38
CA ALA A 144 -0.69 -17.01 -7.94
C ALA A 144 -0.82 -17.31 -9.44
N ASP A 145 0.28 -17.23 -10.20
CA ASP A 145 0.32 -17.56 -11.63
C ASP A 145 -0.02 -19.03 -11.91
N THR A 146 0.34 -19.94 -10.99
CA THR A 146 -0.05 -21.36 -11.05
C THR A 146 -1.45 -21.64 -10.49
N GLY A 147 -2.15 -20.63 -9.99
CA GLY A 147 -3.51 -20.71 -9.45
C GLY A 147 -3.60 -20.91 -7.93
N ASN A 148 -2.47 -20.97 -7.23
CA ASN A 148 -2.42 -21.14 -5.77
C ASN A 148 -2.39 -19.77 -5.06
N PHE A 149 -3.54 -19.11 -5.02
CA PHE A 149 -3.71 -17.78 -4.43
C PHE A 149 -3.54 -17.77 -2.89
N ASP A 150 -3.92 -18.84 -2.20
CA ASP A 150 -3.81 -18.93 -0.74
C ASP A 150 -2.34 -18.90 -0.29
N ARG A 151 -1.46 -19.62 -1.01
CA ARG A 151 -0.01 -19.57 -0.76
C ARG A 151 0.56 -18.18 -1.06
N CYS A 152 0.10 -17.52 -2.13
CA CYS A 152 0.49 -16.15 -2.44
C CYS A 152 0.16 -15.18 -1.29
N ILE A 153 -1.09 -15.19 -0.82
CA ILE A 153 -1.55 -14.32 0.27
C ILE A 153 -0.77 -14.63 1.56
N THR A 154 -0.52 -15.90 1.87
CA THR A 154 0.24 -16.30 3.07
C THR A 154 1.67 -15.74 3.04
N LEU A 155 2.40 -15.92 1.93
CA LEU A 155 3.76 -15.41 1.76
C LEU A 155 3.79 -13.88 1.80
N TRP A 156 2.86 -13.21 1.12
CA TRP A 156 2.81 -11.75 1.11
C TRP A 156 2.42 -11.17 2.47
N MET A 157 1.54 -11.84 3.23
CA MET A 157 1.20 -11.44 4.59
C MET A 157 2.41 -11.52 5.50
N TYR A 158 3.21 -12.60 5.38
CA TYR A 158 4.47 -12.72 6.10
C TYR A 158 5.46 -11.60 5.74
N ALA A 159 5.65 -11.32 4.45
CA ALA A 159 6.50 -10.21 3.99
C ALA A 159 6.03 -8.85 4.53
N LEU A 160 4.70 -8.61 4.54
CA LEU A 160 4.13 -7.39 5.06
C LEU A 160 4.30 -7.26 6.58
N ASP A 161 4.10 -8.35 7.33
CA ASP A 161 4.34 -8.39 8.77
C ASP A 161 5.80 -8.12 9.13
N MET A 162 6.73 -8.68 8.35
CA MET A 162 8.15 -8.42 8.49
C MET A 162 8.46 -6.94 8.24
N GLN A 163 7.95 -6.37 7.14
CA GLN A 163 8.15 -4.96 6.80
C GLN A 163 7.61 -4.01 7.88
N GLN A 164 6.38 -4.21 8.35
CA GLN A 164 5.76 -3.34 9.36
C GLN A 164 6.47 -3.38 10.74
N LYS A 165 7.17 -4.47 11.06
CA LYS A 165 7.89 -4.61 12.33
C LYS A 165 9.26 -3.93 12.32
N ILE A 166 9.90 -3.84 11.16
CA ILE A 166 11.33 -3.53 11.06
C ILE A 166 11.59 -2.22 10.33
N LEU A 167 10.78 -1.89 9.31
CA LEU A 167 10.96 -0.68 8.54
C LEU A 167 10.30 0.51 9.23
N GLU A 168 10.79 1.70 8.90
CA GLU A 168 10.13 2.94 9.30
C GLU A 168 8.72 3.03 8.68
N PRO A 169 7.75 3.62 9.39
CA PRO A 169 6.40 3.82 8.87
C PRO A 169 6.40 4.60 7.56
N LEU A 170 5.39 4.37 6.71
CA LEU A 170 5.29 4.97 5.37
C LEU A 170 6.44 4.61 4.40
N SER A 171 7.25 3.60 4.73
CA SER A 171 8.29 3.10 3.82
C SER A 171 7.74 2.76 2.43
N PRO A 172 8.42 3.16 1.34
CA PRO A 172 8.05 2.81 -0.03
C PRO A 172 7.91 1.29 -0.26
N MET A 173 8.66 0.49 0.51
CA MET A 173 8.60 -0.97 0.43
C MET A 173 7.27 -1.51 0.93
N THR A 174 6.79 -1.03 2.07
CA THR A 174 5.49 -1.40 2.66
C THR A 174 4.35 -0.94 1.74
N GLN A 175 4.45 0.29 1.20
CA GLN A 175 3.49 0.78 0.21
C GLN A 175 3.43 -0.09 -1.05
N SER A 176 4.58 -0.51 -1.57
CA SER A 176 4.67 -1.43 -2.71
C SER A 176 3.94 -2.74 -2.41
N SER A 177 4.06 -3.28 -1.20
CA SER A 177 3.35 -4.51 -0.80
C SER A 177 1.83 -4.33 -0.80
N PHE A 178 1.30 -3.21 -0.27
CA PHE A 178 -0.13 -2.94 -0.34
C PHE A 178 -0.65 -2.75 -1.77
N VAL A 179 0.12 -2.09 -2.63
CA VAL A 179 -0.19 -1.99 -4.06
C VAL A 179 -0.29 -3.37 -4.69
N SER A 180 0.68 -4.25 -4.43
CA SER A 180 0.64 -5.62 -4.94
C SER A 180 -0.63 -6.35 -4.47
N PHE A 181 -1.01 -6.23 -3.20
CA PHE A 181 -2.27 -6.81 -2.70
C PHE A 181 -3.51 -6.26 -3.42
N ALA A 182 -3.59 -4.94 -3.61
CA ALA A 182 -4.69 -4.33 -4.33
C ALA A 182 -4.74 -4.83 -5.80
N GLU A 183 -3.59 -5.00 -6.46
CA GLU A 183 -3.50 -5.57 -7.80
C GLU A 183 -3.93 -7.04 -7.84
N LEU A 184 -3.49 -7.85 -6.88
CA LEU A 184 -3.87 -9.27 -6.79
C LEU A 184 -5.38 -9.42 -6.59
N PHE A 185 -5.96 -8.69 -5.64
CA PHE A 185 -7.40 -8.74 -5.40
C PHE A 185 -8.21 -8.22 -6.59
N SER A 186 -7.72 -7.18 -7.26
CA SER A 186 -8.32 -6.71 -8.51
C SER A 186 -8.27 -7.81 -9.56
N PHE A 187 -7.10 -8.37 -9.84
CA PHE A 187 -6.95 -9.47 -10.79
C PHE A 187 -7.90 -10.63 -10.50
N MET A 188 -7.99 -11.06 -9.22
CA MET A 188 -8.89 -12.13 -8.81
C MET A 188 -10.37 -11.82 -9.08
N MET A 189 -10.81 -10.59 -8.79
CA MET A 189 -12.20 -10.16 -9.06
C MET A 189 -12.51 -10.01 -10.56
N SER A 190 -11.52 -9.64 -11.38
CA SER A 190 -11.69 -9.51 -12.83
C SER A 190 -11.79 -10.89 -13.47
N GLU A 191 -10.84 -11.76 -13.17
CA GLU A 191 -10.77 -13.09 -13.78
C GLU A 191 -11.84 -14.04 -13.27
N ALA A 192 -12.38 -13.85 -12.05
CA ALA A 192 -13.58 -14.57 -11.61
C ALA A 192 -14.78 -14.38 -12.56
N LYS A 193 -14.79 -13.30 -13.37
CA LYS A 193 -15.82 -13.06 -14.39
C LYS A 193 -15.46 -13.70 -15.75
N ASN A 194 -14.18 -13.96 -16.00
CA ASN A 194 -13.69 -14.54 -17.26
C ASN A 194 -13.57 -16.06 -17.13
N ARG A 195 -14.36 -16.80 -17.93
CA ARG A 195 -14.53 -18.27 -17.84
C ARG A 195 -13.29 -19.12 -18.19
N GLY A 196 -12.10 -18.53 -18.36
CA GLY A 196 -10.89 -19.21 -18.84
C GLY A 196 -10.01 -19.84 -17.76
N ARG A 197 -9.99 -19.28 -16.54
CA ARG A 197 -9.23 -19.82 -15.39
C ARG A 197 -10.15 -19.89 -14.16
N ARG A 198 -10.11 -21.01 -13.42
CA ARG A 198 -10.84 -21.12 -12.14
C ARG A 198 -10.08 -20.33 -11.08
N VAL A 199 -10.41 -19.04 -10.96
CA VAL A 199 -9.87 -18.17 -9.92
C VAL A 199 -10.81 -18.19 -8.71
N PRO A 200 -10.32 -18.49 -7.49
CA PRO A 200 -11.15 -18.47 -6.30
C PRO A 200 -11.65 -17.06 -6.00
N VAL A 201 -12.82 -16.98 -5.37
CA VAL A 201 -13.38 -15.71 -4.91
C VAL A 201 -12.48 -15.14 -3.81
N VAL A 202 -12.24 -13.83 -3.84
CA VAL A 202 -11.43 -13.16 -2.81
C VAL A 202 -12.11 -13.29 -1.45
N ASN A 203 -11.37 -13.81 -0.47
CA ASN A 203 -11.84 -13.95 0.90
C ASN A 203 -11.92 -12.57 1.58
N PHE A 204 -13.08 -12.27 2.16
CA PHE A 204 -13.30 -11.03 2.92
C PHE A 204 -12.32 -10.88 4.08
N CYS A 205 -12.00 -11.97 4.79
CA CYS A 205 -11.10 -11.92 5.94
C CYS A 205 -9.69 -11.47 5.56
N ASP A 206 -9.18 -11.94 4.42
CA ASP A 206 -7.83 -11.59 3.96
C ASP A 206 -7.77 -10.15 3.45
N MET A 207 -8.78 -9.71 2.71
CA MET A 207 -8.89 -8.31 2.29
C MET A 207 -9.03 -7.37 3.50
N MET A 208 -9.84 -7.75 4.50
CA MET A 208 -9.99 -6.96 5.72
C MET A 208 -8.68 -6.89 6.51
N ARG A 209 -7.95 -7.99 6.67
CA ARG A 209 -6.64 -7.98 7.34
C ARG A 209 -5.64 -7.04 6.64
N VAL A 210 -5.61 -7.04 5.31
CA VAL A 210 -4.75 -6.11 4.54
C VAL A 210 -5.20 -4.67 4.76
N PHE A 211 -6.51 -4.41 4.75
CA PHE A 211 -7.07 -3.10 5.03
C PHE A 211 -6.71 -2.61 6.44
N GLU A 212 -6.88 -3.44 7.48
CA GLU A 212 -6.50 -3.13 8.86
C GLU A 212 -4.99 -2.86 9.01
N LYS A 213 -4.14 -3.62 8.30
CA LYS A 213 -2.69 -3.35 8.26
C LYS A 213 -2.38 -2.00 7.61
N CYS A 214 -3.07 -1.65 6.54
CA CYS A 214 -2.93 -0.36 5.87
C CYS A 214 -3.43 0.79 6.76
N MET A 215 -4.53 0.58 7.47
CA MET A 215 -5.07 1.50 8.46
C MET A 215 -4.06 1.82 9.58
N ARG A 216 -3.34 0.81 10.07
CA ARG A 216 -2.27 1.03 11.05
C ARG A 216 -1.14 1.90 10.51
N GLU A 217 -0.76 1.75 9.23
CA GLU A 217 0.22 2.66 8.62
C GLU A 217 -0.29 4.10 8.54
N VAL A 218 -1.58 4.28 8.22
CA VAL A 218 -2.19 5.62 8.21
C VAL A 218 -2.19 6.22 9.61
N GLU A 219 -2.54 5.46 10.64
CA GLU A 219 -2.55 5.92 12.03
C GLU A 219 -1.14 6.32 12.52
N ILE A 220 -0.16 5.44 12.29
CA ILE A 220 1.24 5.69 12.69
C ILE A 220 1.83 6.86 11.90
N GLY A 221 1.63 6.89 10.57
CA GLY A 221 2.10 7.97 9.71
C GLY A 221 1.50 9.33 10.09
N MET A 222 0.22 9.37 10.46
CA MET A 222 -0.43 10.60 10.93
C MET A 222 0.15 11.07 12.27
N SER A 223 0.42 10.15 13.20
CA SER A 223 1.06 10.47 14.49
C SER A 223 2.46 11.08 14.29
N GLN A 224 3.23 10.57 13.32
CA GLN A 224 4.55 11.11 12.99
C GLN A 224 4.47 12.49 12.35
N LEU A 225 3.60 12.70 11.37
CA LEU A 225 3.40 14.01 10.73
C LEU A 225 2.94 15.09 11.72
N ASN A 226 2.08 14.72 12.69
CA ASN A 226 1.64 15.65 13.73
C ASN A 226 2.77 16.05 14.68
N LYS A 227 3.70 15.13 15.00
CA LYS A 227 4.88 15.43 15.81
C LYS A 227 5.83 16.39 15.08
N VAL A 228 6.05 16.17 13.79
CA VAL A 228 6.90 17.03 12.94
C VAL A 228 6.29 18.44 12.82
N ASN A 229 4.97 18.56 12.70
CA ASN A 229 4.31 19.87 12.62
C ASN A 229 4.23 20.61 13.97
N GLY A 230 4.24 19.88 15.11
CA GLY A 230 4.21 20.46 16.46
C GLY A 230 5.58 20.96 16.95
N CYS A 231 6.67 20.41 16.43
CA CYS A 231 8.02 20.87 16.67
C CYS A 231 8.41 21.79 15.51
N GLY A 232 8.39 23.10 15.70
CA GLY A 232 8.64 24.12 14.65
C GLY A 232 10.05 24.12 14.03
N SER A 233 10.61 22.96 13.71
CA SER A 233 11.91 22.77 13.08
C SER A 233 11.81 22.81 11.55
N ILE A 234 12.64 23.67 10.99
CA ILE A 234 12.80 24.01 9.58
C ILE A 234 13.47 22.85 8.83
N ILE A 235 12.74 21.75 8.59
CA ILE A 235 13.16 20.70 7.63
C ILE A 235 12.09 20.59 6.54
N ALA A 236 12.00 21.65 5.72
CA ALA A 236 11.04 21.74 4.63
C ALA A 236 11.17 20.60 3.60
N SER A 237 12.34 19.96 3.47
CA SER A 237 12.58 18.87 2.51
C SER A 237 12.26 17.46 3.02
N GLY A 238 12.13 17.28 4.33
CA GLY A 238 11.70 16.00 4.95
C GLY A 238 10.18 15.89 4.98
N GLY A 239 9.51 16.95 5.47
CA GLY A 239 8.05 16.96 5.62
C GLY A 239 7.28 16.84 4.30
N GLU A 240 7.79 17.36 3.19
CA GLU A 240 7.15 17.21 1.87
C GLU A 240 7.19 15.76 1.37
N ARG A 241 8.30 15.04 1.60
CA ARG A 241 8.44 13.63 1.23
C ARG A 241 7.52 12.77 2.07
N ASP A 242 7.48 12.98 3.38
CA ASP A 242 6.61 12.22 4.29
C ASP A 242 5.13 12.48 4.00
N THR A 243 4.77 13.72 3.65
CA THR A 243 3.40 14.08 3.21
C THR A 243 3.03 13.39 1.91
N THR A 244 3.98 13.26 0.96
CA THR A 244 3.76 12.58 -0.32
C THR A 244 3.58 11.07 -0.11
N TYR A 245 4.42 10.45 0.72
CA TYR A 245 4.28 9.04 1.07
C TYR A 245 2.97 8.80 1.83
N PHE A 246 2.62 9.64 2.80
CA PHE A 246 1.34 9.56 3.48
C PHE A 246 0.14 9.68 2.53
N HIS A 247 0.17 10.64 1.61
CA HIS A 247 -0.86 10.79 0.58
C HIS A 247 -0.99 9.52 -0.25
N ARG A 248 0.14 8.92 -0.66
CA ARG A 248 0.15 7.66 -1.41
C ARG A 248 -0.45 6.51 -0.60
N THR A 249 -0.12 6.37 0.68
CA THR A 249 -0.72 5.37 1.59
C THR A 249 -2.24 5.58 1.69
N LEU A 250 -2.69 6.84 1.80
CA LEU A 250 -4.12 7.17 1.85
C LEU A 250 -4.83 6.80 0.54
N VAL A 251 -4.22 7.06 -0.61
CA VAL A 251 -4.74 6.62 -1.91
C VAL A 251 -4.85 5.09 -1.98
N ILE A 252 -3.84 4.35 -1.52
CA ILE A 252 -3.89 2.88 -1.48
C ILE A 252 -5.02 2.40 -0.56
N THR A 253 -5.19 3.03 0.60
CA THR A 253 -6.28 2.76 1.53
C THR A 253 -7.65 2.94 0.84
N MET A 254 -7.81 4.03 0.07
CA MET A 254 -9.04 4.27 -0.69
C MET A 254 -9.32 3.19 -1.75
N HIS A 255 -8.29 2.63 -2.38
CA HIS A 255 -8.46 1.51 -3.30
C HIS A 255 -8.92 0.25 -2.60
N LEU A 256 -8.35 -0.07 -1.43
CA LEU A 256 -8.80 -1.20 -0.63
C LEU A 256 -10.26 -1.03 -0.18
N VAL A 257 -10.68 0.19 0.20
CA VAL A 257 -12.11 0.49 0.45
C VAL A 257 -12.95 0.24 -0.79
N CYS A 258 -12.50 0.68 -1.97
CA CYS A 258 -13.22 0.43 -3.22
C CYS A 258 -13.37 -1.08 -3.48
N LEU A 259 -12.31 -1.86 -3.31
CA LEU A 259 -12.37 -3.32 -3.45
C LEU A 259 -13.33 -3.97 -2.45
N LEU A 260 -13.33 -3.53 -1.18
CA LEU A 260 -14.28 -3.98 -0.17
C LEU A 260 -15.74 -3.69 -0.57
N THR A 261 -16.03 -2.52 -1.15
CA THR A 261 -17.38 -2.21 -1.64
C THR A 261 -17.83 -3.14 -2.78
N LYS A 262 -16.90 -3.59 -3.63
CA LYS A 262 -17.19 -4.54 -4.72
C LYS A 262 -17.43 -5.96 -4.22
N LEU A 263 -16.90 -6.34 -3.06
CA LEU A 263 -17.26 -7.59 -2.37
C LEU A 263 -18.65 -7.53 -1.70
N GLY A 264 -19.12 -6.32 -1.37
CA GLY A 264 -20.40 -6.01 -0.72
C GLY A 264 -21.61 -6.90 -1.02
N PRO A 265 -21.96 -7.20 -2.28
CA PRO A 265 -23.15 -7.99 -2.61
C PRO A 265 -23.12 -9.42 -2.04
N GLY A 266 -21.94 -10.01 -1.84
CA GLY A 266 -21.78 -11.38 -1.30
C GLY A 266 -21.58 -11.47 0.21
N LEU A 267 -21.53 -10.34 0.92
CA LEU A 267 -21.17 -10.31 2.36
C LEU A 267 -22.36 -10.54 3.28
N SER A 268 -22.12 -11.29 4.37
CA SER A 268 -23.04 -11.43 5.50
C SER A 268 -23.25 -10.11 6.26
N ALA A 269 -24.32 -10.00 7.03
CA ALA A 269 -24.61 -8.80 7.83
C ALA A 269 -23.45 -8.44 8.80
N LEU A 270 -22.82 -9.45 9.42
CA LEU A 270 -21.68 -9.27 10.30
C LEU A 270 -20.46 -8.71 9.57
N GLN A 271 -20.15 -9.24 8.39
CA GLN A 271 -19.04 -8.75 7.56
C GLN A 271 -19.29 -7.32 7.07
N ARG A 272 -20.53 -6.99 6.67
CA ARG A 272 -20.90 -5.61 6.31
C ARG A 272 -20.73 -4.66 7.49
N PHE A 273 -21.11 -5.09 8.70
CA PHE A 273 -20.90 -4.31 9.91
C PHE A 273 -19.40 -4.09 10.20
N ALA A 274 -18.59 -5.15 10.12
CA ALA A 274 -17.14 -5.05 10.31
C ALA A 274 -16.50 -4.08 9.29
N MET A 275 -16.90 -4.16 8.02
CA MET A 275 -16.45 -3.24 6.97
C MET A 275 -16.83 -1.79 7.28
N ARG A 276 -18.11 -1.53 7.61
CA ARG A 276 -18.57 -0.18 7.98
C ARG A 276 -17.85 0.36 9.21
N LYS A 277 -17.64 -0.48 10.23
CA LYS A 277 -16.87 -0.11 11.42
C LYS A 277 -15.44 0.27 11.07
N ALA A 278 -14.75 -0.52 10.25
CA ALA A 278 -13.36 -0.24 9.87
C ALA A 278 -13.25 1.06 9.03
N VAL A 279 -14.20 1.31 8.12
CA VAL A 279 -14.24 2.57 7.34
C VAL A 279 -14.67 3.76 8.21
N TYR A 280 -15.54 3.56 9.20
CA TYR A 280 -15.86 4.58 10.20
C TYR A 280 -14.62 4.99 11.01
N GLU A 281 -13.80 4.02 11.43
CA GLU A 281 -12.53 4.31 12.12
C GLU A 281 -11.59 5.14 11.24
N LEU A 282 -11.49 4.86 9.94
CA LEU A 282 -10.76 5.70 8.98
C LEU A 282 -11.29 7.14 8.93
N VAL A 283 -12.61 7.31 8.85
CA VAL A 283 -13.23 8.65 8.81
C VAL A 283 -13.03 9.39 10.14
N ARG A 284 -13.12 8.68 11.27
CA ARG A 284 -12.92 9.23 12.62
C ARG A 284 -11.51 9.73 12.84
N LEU A 285 -10.50 9.03 12.29
CA LEU A 285 -9.10 9.49 12.32
C LEU A 285 -8.91 10.81 11.57
N ASN A 286 -9.81 11.16 10.64
CA ASN A 286 -9.77 12.36 9.82
C ASN A 286 -8.41 12.59 9.13
N PRO A 287 -7.89 11.60 8.39
CA PRO A 287 -6.60 11.72 7.73
C PRO A 287 -6.66 12.80 6.65
N ARG A 288 -5.64 13.65 6.61
CA ARG A 288 -5.49 14.69 5.59
C ARG A 288 -4.25 14.41 4.77
N GLY A 289 -4.44 14.07 3.50
CA GLY A 289 -3.35 13.83 2.57
C GLY A 289 -2.63 15.13 2.17
N SER A 290 -1.78 15.03 1.15
CA SER A 290 -1.14 16.20 0.53
C SER A 290 -2.19 17.25 0.14
N GLY A 291 -1.94 18.50 0.49
CA GLY A 291 -2.88 19.60 0.26
C GLY A 291 -4.12 19.61 1.17
N GLY A 292 -4.16 18.81 2.24
CA GLY A 292 -5.28 18.80 3.18
C GLY A 292 -6.49 17.98 2.72
N VAL A 293 -6.32 17.19 1.66
CA VAL A 293 -7.37 16.42 0.98
C VAL A 293 -7.87 15.28 1.88
N THR A 294 -9.19 15.17 2.06
CA THR A 294 -9.81 14.10 2.87
C THR A 294 -10.13 12.85 2.04
N PRO A 295 -10.43 11.69 2.66
CA PRO A 295 -10.89 10.49 1.95
C PRO A 295 -12.04 10.74 0.98
N LEU A 296 -12.97 11.63 1.35
CA LEU A 296 -14.13 11.97 0.51
C LEU A 296 -13.74 12.79 -0.73
N HIS A 297 -12.76 13.68 -0.62
CA HIS A 297 -12.20 14.37 -1.78
C HIS A 297 -11.53 13.37 -2.74
N LEU A 298 -10.75 12.42 -2.22
CA LEU A 298 -10.11 11.37 -3.03
C LEU A 298 -11.15 10.49 -3.73
N ALA A 299 -12.23 10.13 -3.04
CA ALA A 299 -13.33 9.35 -3.64
C ALA A 299 -14.04 10.10 -4.78
N CYS A 300 -14.04 11.43 -4.75
CA CYS A 300 -14.64 12.30 -5.77
C CYS A 300 -13.65 12.73 -6.87
N SER A 301 -12.35 12.54 -6.68
CA SER A 301 -11.32 12.90 -7.66
C SER A 301 -11.21 11.85 -8.76
N ARG A 302 -10.91 12.28 -9.99
CA ARG A 302 -10.58 11.39 -11.11
C ARG A 302 -9.06 11.23 -11.32
N ASP A 303 -8.24 11.84 -10.46
CA ASP A 303 -6.82 12.00 -10.74
C ASP A 303 -6.11 10.65 -10.98
N SER A 304 -5.28 10.56 -12.02
CA SER A 304 -4.63 9.31 -12.45
C SER A 304 -3.67 8.72 -11.40
N SER A 305 -3.24 9.54 -10.44
CA SER A 305 -2.48 9.12 -9.25
C SER A 305 -3.33 8.23 -8.31
N ALA A 306 -4.65 8.32 -8.41
CA ALA A 306 -5.62 7.52 -7.68
C ALA A 306 -6.06 6.26 -8.44
N THR A 307 -5.21 5.66 -9.29
CA THR A 307 -5.40 4.29 -9.75
C THR A 307 -4.20 3.44 -9.34
N VAL A 308 -4.42 2.55 -8.38
CA VAL A 308 -3.41 1.60 -7.91
C VAL A 308 -3.44 0.39 -8.84
N GLY A 309 -2.52 0.39 -9.80
CA GLY A 309 -2.16 -0.79 -10.59
C GLY A 309 -2.81 -0.92 -11.97
N ARG A 310 -2.54 -2.06 -12.63
CA ARG A 310 -2.84 -2.28 -14.05
C ARG A 310 -4.29 -2.68 -14.35
N PHE A 311 -5.07 -3.07 -13.33
CA PHE A 311 -6.42 -3.60 -13.49
C PHE A 311 -7.48 -2.57 -13.06
N PRO A 312 -8.28 -2.01 -13.99
CA PRO A 312 -9.17 -0.88 -13.70
C PRO A 312 -10.53 -1.33 -13.12
N ILE A 313 -10.53 -2.13 -12.05
CA ILE A 313 -11.78 -2.49 -11.34
C ILE A 313 -12.23 -1.34 -10.45
N CYS A 314 -11.28 -0.68 -9.81
CA CYS A 314 -11.49 0.51 -9.02
C CYS A 314 -11.28 1.73 -9.92
N THR A 315 -12.39 2.33 -10.36
CA THR A 315 -12.35 3.61 -11.07
C THR A 315 -12.91 4.69 -10.17
N PHE A 316 -12.11 5.73 -9.94
CA PHE A 316 -12.55 6.93 -9.26
C PHE A 316 -12.98 7.99 -10.30
N PRO A 317 -14.06 8.74 -10.03
CA PRO A 317 -14.85 8.75 -8.80
C PRO A 317 -15.84 7.57 -8.71
N SER A 318 -16.01 6.98 -7.51
CA SER A 318 -16.87 5.82 -7.26
C SER A 318 -18.05 6.17 -6.33
N MET A 319 -19.27 5.92 -6.81
CA MET A 319 -20.50 6.16 -6.03
C MET A 319 -20.56 5.26 -4.80
N GLU A 320 -20.16 4.00 -4.93
CA GLU A 320 -20.23 3.05 -3.82
C GLU A 320 -19.32 3.45 -2.67
N VAL A 321 -18.12 3.94 -2.99
CA VAL A 321 -17.18 4.48 -1.97
C VAL A 321 -17.72 5.76 -1.37
N VAL A 322 -18.23 6.69 -2.18
CA VAL A 322 -18.81 7.95 -1.68
C VAL A 322 -19.99 7.67 -0.74
N ASN A 323 -20.93 6.82 -1.14
CA ASN A 323 -22.06 6.43 -0.29
C ASN A 323 -21.60 5.78 1.01
N LEU A 324 -20.64 4.85 0.95
CA LEU A 324 -20.12 4.23 2.16
C LEU A 324 -19.48 5.25 3.11
N LEU A 325 -18.68 6.19 2.58
CA LEU A 325 -18.07 7.25 3.38
C LEU A 325 -19.13 8.18 4.01
N LEU A 326 -20.15 8.58 3.25
CA LEU A 326 -21.24 9.43 3.76
C LEU A 326 -22.10 8.68 4.80
N GLU A 327 -22.39 7.40 4.58
CA GLU A 327 -23.14 6.55 5.51
C GLU A 327 -22.43 6.36 6.85
N VAL A 328 -21.08 6.34 6.86
CA VAL A 328 -20.31 6.31 8.11
C VAL A 328 -20.10 7.70 8.72
N GLY A 329 -20.60 8.77 8.11
CA GLY A 329 -20.53 10.13 8.65
C GLY A 329 -19.34 10.96 8.21
N ALA A 330 -18.78 10.72 7.01
CA ALA A 330 -17.80 11.64 6.42
C ALA A 330 -18.43 13.01 6.15
N ASP A 331 -17.75 14.08 6.56
CA ASP A 331 -18.22 15.45 6.39
C ASP A 331 -18.18 15.88 4.90
N PRO A 332 -19.34 16.12 4.25
CA PRO A 332 -19.40 16.54 2.85
C PRO A 332 -18.97 17.99 2.62
N CYS A 333 -18.82 18.78 3.69
CA CYS A 333 -18.40 20.18 3.66
C CYS A 333 -16.95 20.37 4.11
N ALA A 334 -16.22 19.29 4.39
CA ALA A 334 -14.80 19.36 4.74
C ALA A 334 -14.00 20.07 3.64
N THR A 335 -13.01 20.89 4.03
CA THR A 335 -12.20 21.68 3.09
C THR A 335 -10.73 21.27 3.09
N ASP A 336 -10.13 21.29 1.89
CA ASP A 336 -8.69 21.15 1.67
C ASP A 336 -7.92 22.47 1.98
N HIS A 337 -6.61 22.50 1.78
CA HIS A 337 -5.78 23.70 1.99
C HIS A 337 -6.11 24.85 1.02
N GLN A 338 -6.83 24.59 -0.08
CA GLN A 338 -7.32 25.61 -1.01
C GLN A 338 -8.77 26.01 -0.74
N GLY A 339 -9.39 25.48 0.33
CA GLY A 339 -10.79 25.72 0.63
C GLY A 339 -11.75 24.98 -0.31
N ASN A 340 -11.26 24.05 -1.14
CA ASN A 340 -12.13 23.21 -1.95
C ASN A 340 -12.82 22.20 -1.04
N THR A 341 -14.13 22.02 -1.25
CA THR A 341 -14.92 20.91 -0.70
C THR A 341 -14.91 19.72 -1.67
N PRO A 342 -15.35 18.51 -1.27
CA PRO A 342 -15.50 17.38 -2.19
C PRO A 342 -16.32 17.71 -3.44
N LEU A 343 -17.28 18.62 -3.30
CA LEU A 343 -18.10 19.17 -4.38
C LEU A 343 -17.25 19.93 -5.42
N HIS A 344 -16.30 20.75 -4.97
CA HIS A 344 -15.36 21.46 -5.85
C HIS A 344 -14.41 20.49 -6.58
N THR A 345 -13.97 19.42 -5.90
CA THR A 345 -13.17 18.36 -6.53
C THR A 345 -13.96 17.65 -7.63
N LEU A 346 -15.22 17.29 -7.35
CA LEU A 346 -16.10 16.71 -8.36
C LEU A 346 -16.33 17.66 -9.54
N ALA A 347 -16.46 18.97 -9.29
CA ALA A 347 -16.64 19.97 -10.33
C ALA A 347 -15.42 20.10 -11.26
N SER A 348 -14.22 19.95 -10.69
CA SER A 348 -12.95 20.04 -11.39
C SER A 348 -12.72 18.91 -12.39
N ASN A 349 -13.43 17.78 -12.24
CA ASN A 349 -13.35 16.64 -13.15
C ASN A 349 -13.93 16.97 -14.54
N LYS A 350 -13.32 16.40 -15.60
CA LYS A 350 -13.80 16.56 -16.99
C LYS A 350 -15.27 16.17 -17.15
N GLN A 351 -15.67 15.03 -16.58
CA GLN A 351 -17.05 14.58 -16.51
C GLN A 351 -17.53 14.66 -15.05
N CYS A 352 -18.54 15.48 -14.78
CA CYS A 352 -19.23 15.47 -13.49
C CYS A 352 -20.27 14.36 -13.50
N ARG A 353 -20.23 13.47 -12.51
CA ARG A 353 -21.27 12.45 -12.38
C ARG A 353 -22.40 12.99 -11.51
N GLY A 354 -23.61 13.06 -12.08
CA GLY A 354 -24.78 13.59 -11.40
C GLY A 354 -25.25 12.74 -10.22
N ASP A 355 -24.96 11.44 -10.23
CA ASP A 355 -25.27 10.53 -9.13
C ASP A 355 -24.48 10.83 -7.85
N ILE A 356 -23.16 11.01 -7.98
CA ILE A 356 -22.28 11.41 -6.86
C ILE A 356 -22.64 12.83 -6.38
N LEU A 357 -22.96 13.72 -7.32
CA LEU A 357 -23.40 15.07 -7.00
C LEU A 357 -24.67 15.06 -6.14
N ASN A 358 -25.69 14.28 -6.52
CA ASN A 358 -26.91 14.13 -5.73
C ASN A 358 -26.65 13.53 -4.35
N ALA A 359 -25.74 12.56 -4.24
CA ALA A 359 -25.39 11.95 -2.96
C ALA A 359 -24.69 12.94 -2.00
N LEU A 360 -23.79 13.78 -2.52
CA LEU A 360 -23.15 14.82 -1.71
C LEU A 360 -24.16 15.87 -1.24
N LEU A 361 -25.09 16.28 -2.11
CA LEU A 361 -26.12 17.27 -1.76
C LEU A 361 -27.14 16.72 -0.78
N SER A 362 -27.57 15.46 -0.92
CA SER A 362 -28.47 14.82 0.03
C SER A 362 -27.83 14.63 1.41
N ALA A 363 -26.49 14.48 1.45
CA ALA A 363 -25.72 14.45 2.69
C ALA A 363 -25.47 15.84 3.30
N GLY A 364 -25.85 16.93 2.63
CA GLY A 364 -25.75 18.29 3.16
C GLY A 364 -24.64 19.17 2.58
N ALA A 365 -24.03 18.79 1.45
CA ALA A 365 -23.11 19.68 0.74
C ALA A 365 -23.82 20.94 0.22
N HIS A 366 -23.14 22.08 0.25
CA HIS A 366 -23.66 23.36 -0.23
C HIS A 366 -23.08 23.71 -1.60
N LEU A 367 -23.95 24.12 -2.56
CA LEU A 367 -23.54 24.53 -3.91
C LEU A 367 -22.82 25.89 -3.93
N ASP A 368 -23.17 26.74 -2.97
CA ASP A 368 -22.78 28.15 -2.90
C ASP A 368 -21.46 28.36 -2.17
N THR A 369 -20.85 27.30 -1.61
CA THR A 369 -19.55 27.42 -0.94
C THR A 369 -18.48 27.92 -1.89
N LEU A 370 -17.65 28.84 -1.42
CA LEU A 370 -16.54 29.42 -2.16
C LEU A 370 -15.21 28.85 -1.66
N ASN A 371 -14.35 28.45 -2.58
CA ASN A 371 -12.96 28.14 -2.26
C ASN A 371 -12.12 29.43 -2.07
N ARG A 372 -10.82 29.28 -1.76
CA ARG A 372 -9.92 30.44 -1.57
C ARG A 372 -9.72 31.30 -2.82
N SER A 373 -9.97 30.77 -4.02
CA SER A 373 -9.97 31.53 -5.27
C SER A 373 -11.32 32.21 -5.56
N GLY A 374 -12.30 32.14 -4.65
CA GLY A 374 -13.61 32.75 -4.81
C GLY A 374 -14.49 32.02 -5.83
N GLN A 375 -14.19 30.77 -6.14
CA GLN A 375 -14.92 29.94 -7.09
C GLN A 375 -15.92 29.05 -6.35
N SER A 376 -17.19 29.08 -6.77
CA SER A 376 -18.21 28.10 -6.37
C SER A 376 -18.22 26.88 -7.30
N PHE A 377 -18.93 25.81 -6.89
CA PHE A 377 -19.21 24.65 -7.76
C PHE A 377 -19.72 25.09 -9.15
N GLY A 378 -20.64 26.04 -9.16
CA GLY A 378 -21.23 26.59 -10.36
C GLY A 378 -20.22 27.26 -11.29
N SER A 379 -19.34 28.08 -10.73
CA SER A 379 -18.29 28.77 -11.49
C SER A 379 -17.28 27.79 -12.11
N LEU A 380 -16.95 26.71 -11.40
CA LEU A 380 -16.04 25.66 -11.88
C LEU A 380 -16.66 24.82 -13.00
N ARG A 381 -17.97 24.53 -12.95
CA ARG A 381 -18.66 23.85 -14.06
C ARG A 381 -18.82 24.75 -15.28
N PHE A 382 -19.11 26.03 -15.05
CA PHE A 382 -19.25 27.01 -16.13
C PHE A 382 -17.94 27.15 -16.92
N SER A 383 -16.79 27.24 -16.25
CA SER A 383 -15.48 27.29 -16.91
C SER A 383 -15.14 26.02 -17.72
N ARG A 384 -15.79 24.88 -17.40
CA ARG A 384 -15.69 23.61 -18.14
C ARG A 384 -16.78 23.44 -19.22
N GLY A 385 -17.60 24.48 -19.46
CA GLY A 385 -18.62 24.48 -20.50
C GLY A 385 -19.92 23.75 -20.14
N GLN A 386 -20.17 23.42 -18.87
CA GLN A 386 -21.43 22.80 -18.43
C GLN A 386 -22.19 23.71 -17.46
N ARG A 387 -23.50 23.86 -17.67
CA ARG A 387 -24.35 24.68 -16.80
C ARG A 387 -24.95 23.84 -15.66
N ILE A 388 -25.06 24.42 -14.47
CA ILE A 388 -25.55 23.73 -13.26
C ILE A 388 -26.94 23.12 -13.48
N HIS A 389 -27.85 23.86 -14.14
CA HIS A 389 -29.22 23.42 -14.40
C HIS A 389 -29.32 22.18 -15.32
N GLN A 390 -28.27 21.88 -16.08
CA GLN A 390 -28.20 20.65 -16.89
C GLN A 390 -27.87 19.42 -16.04
N LEU A 391 -27.34 19.64 -14.83
CA LEU A 391 -26.92 18.58 -13.91
C LEU A 391 -27.97 18.39 -12.81
N ILE A 392 -28.43 19.49 -12.19
CA ILE A 392 -29.35 19.48 -11.04
C ILE A 392 -30.19 20.76 -11.04
N ASN A 393 -31.41 20.67 -10.51
CA ASN A 393 -32.20 21.87 -10.18
C ASN A 393 -31.70 22.48 -8.85
N PRO A 394 -30.99 23.62 -8.86
CA PRO A 394 -30.36 24.19 -7.66
C PRO A 394 -31.36 24.58 -6.58
N LEU A 395 -32.61 24.88 -6.95
CA LEU A 395 -33.67 25.29 -6.02
C LEU A 395 -34.04 24.23 -4.99
N HIS A 396 -33.79 22.95 -5.26
CA HIS A 396 -34.07 21.87 -4.31
C HIS A 396 -33.00 21.72 -3.22
N HIS A 397 -31.84 22.35 -3.40
CA HIS A 397 -30.66 22.14 -2.55
C HIS A 397 -30.08 23.43 -1.96
N THR A 398 -30.53 24.61 -2.41
CA THR A 398 -30.20 25.88 -1.78
C THR A 398 -31.18 26.15 -0.62
N THR A 399 -30.65 26.19 0.60
CA THR A 399 -31.47 26.54 1.76
C THR A 399 -31.60 28.06 1.90
N LEU A 400 -32.63 28.52 2.61
CA LEU A 400 -32.77 29.95 2.95
C LEU A 400 -31.54 30.50 3.71
N GLN A 401 -30.90 29.65 4.51
CA GLN A 401 -29.66 30.01 5.21
C GLN A 401 -28.50 30.25 4.23
N CYS A 402 -28.34 29.41 3.20
CA CYS A 402 -27.35 29.60 2.14
C CYS A 402 -27.60 30.91 1.38
N LEU A 403 -28.85 31.22 1.04
CA LEU A 403 -29.23 32.46 0.35
C LEU A 403 -28.97 33.70 1.21
N ALA A 404 -29.29 33.64 2.51
CA ALA A 404 -29.00 34.72 3.46
C ALA A 404 -27.48 34.94 3.61
N ALA A 405 -26.70 33.87 3.72
CA ALA A 405 -25.25 33.95 3.81
C ALA A 405 -24.62 34.54 2.53
N ALA A 406 -25.02 34.05 1.37
CA ALA A 406 -24.55 34.54 0.07
C ALA A 406 -24.91 36.02 -0.16
N THR A 407 -26.10 36.47 0.27
CA THR A 407 -26.49 37.88 0.17
C THR A 407 -25.71 38.78 1.11
N ILE A 408 -25.48 38.35 2.35
CA ILE A 408 -24.62 39.05 3.32
C ILE A 408 -23.22 39.28 2.73
N ARG A 409 -22.63 38.25 2.13
CA ARG A 409 -21.31 38.36 1.51
C ARG A 409 -21.31 39.20 0.24
N ARG A 410 -22.29 39.00 -0.65
CA ARG A 410 -22.43 39.76 -1.90
C ARG A 410 -22.56 41.27 -1.67
N HIS A 411 -23.23 41.66 -0.58
CA HIS A 411 -23.45 43.06 -0.23
C HIS A 411 -22.46 43.60 0.84
N GLY A 412 -21.49 42.79 1.28
CA GLY A 412 -20.47 43.21 2.24
C GLY A 412 -21.03 43.66 3.59
N ILE A 413 -22.15 43.08 4.03
CA ILE A 413 -22.83 43.50 5.27
C ILE A 413 -21.96 43.14 6.47
N SER A 414 -21.72 44.09 7.38
CA SER A 414 -20.92 43.85 8.60
C SER A 414 -21.74 43.12 9.67
N TYR A 415 -21.26 41.96 10.13
CA TYR A 415 -21.98 41.10 11.10
C TYR A 415 -21.15 40.70 12.34
N GLY A 416 -19.95 41.28 12.51
CA GLY A 416 -18.89 40.79 13.41
C GLY A 416 -19.23 40.65 14.90
N SER A 417 -20.25 41.35 15.43
CA SER A 417 -20.72 41.21 16.82
C SER A 417 -22.13 40.63 16.96
N ILE A 418 -22.84 40.45 15.84
CA ILE A 418 -24.26 40.08 15.80
C ILE A 418 -24.43 38.57 15.63
N LEU A 419 -23.52 37.92 14.90
CA LEU A 419 -23.59 36.49 14.64
C LEU A 419 -22.71 35.67 15.61
N PRO A 420 -23.24 34.57 16.16
CA PRO A 420 -22.44 33.56 16.84
C PRO A 420 -21.28 33.04 15.97
N PRO A 421 -20.14 32.61 16.56
CA PRO A 421 -18.95 32.18 15.81
C PRO A 421 -19.18 31.04 14.81
N ARG A 422 -20.19 30.19 15.05
CA ARG A 422 -20.58 29.11 14.12
C ARG A 422 -21.29 29.66 12.87
N LEU A 423 -22.15 30.67 13.04
CA LEU A 423 -22.88 31.31 11.95
C LEU A 423 -21.98 32.28 11.17
N SER A 424 -21.05 32.96 11.84
CA SER A 424 -20.03 33.77 11.15
C SER A 424 -19.19 32.90 10.22
N ARG A 425 -18.69 31.74 10.70
CA ARG A 425 -17.96 30.77 9.85
C ARG A 425 -18.81 30.27 8.68
N PHE A 426 -20.10 30.01 8.89
CA PHE A 426 -21.01 29.59 7.83
C PHE A 426 -21.15 30.67 6.74
N VAL A 427 -21.26 31.94 7.14
CA VAL A 427 -21.28 33.10 6.23
C VAL A 427 -19.93 33.31 5.54
N ASP A 428 -18.80 33.03 6.22
CA ASP A 428 -17.46 33.09 5.61
C ASP A 428 -17.23 31.99 4.54
N HIS A 429 -17.97 30.88 4.61
CA HIS A 429 -17.83 29.77 3.66
C HIS A 429 -18.73 29.93 2.42
N HIS A 430 -19.83 30.67 2.53
CA HIS A 430 -20.71 31.09 1.42
C HIS A 430 -20.26 32.44 0.89
#